data_AF-A0AA36FV75-F1
#
_entry.id   AF-A0AA36FV75-F1
#
_cell.length_a   1.000
_cell.length_b   1.000
_cell.length_c   1.000
_cell.angle_alpha   90.00
_cell.angle_beta   90.00
_cell.angle_gamma   90.00
#
_symmetry.space_group_name_H-M   'P 1'
#
loop_
_entity.id
_entity.type
_entity.pdbx_description
1 polymer ?
#
loop_
_entity_poly.entity_id
_entity_poly.type
_entity_poly.pdbx_seq_one_letter_code
_entity_poly.pdbx_strand_id
1 'polypeptide(L)'
;ITVGVRSVKEVTISTPMAPQELFTLLFSCCPKEEPQMACIQQELIIACADLIGHSPESFSGVLTVRMSWLADAIQMLLSYVNASEAVSDSSPRTGSLHFTPPTPGTTGIPHEVRRKSIYDLSPTIIKDVLGSLMARKVWHLLTPLQTRRLNGALNRMPEGFYDRVWGILERADHGISIAHQLLPQQPTLLDMTKFELNFAYRIEQMMSQIAHPEYRQILVELLCIIATMLERNPEIHFGELLDCDEMIKQAFIIYANSAGIKDTRDLTPFYQLDNIAMNTSTATFITKAVVEHVLQGRHLSRPIDIFHPSRSRELSAQQKPPSGDMSPTGEAEKCKVQ
;
A
#
# COMPACT_ATOMS: atom_id res chain seq x y z
N ILE A 1 4.19 14.93 -2.28
CA ILE A 1 3.54 14.99 -0.94
C ILE A 1 2.05 15.26 -1.12
N THR A 2 1.20 15.00 -0.12
CA THR A 2 -0.17 15.53 -0.08
C THR A 2 -0.34 16.49 1.09
N VAL A 3 -1.07 17.57 0.87
CA VAL A 3 -1.41 18.59 1.88
C VAL A 3 -2.93 18.71 2.02
N GLY A 4 -3.38 19.23 3.16
CA GLY A 4 -4.79 19.37 3.49
C GLY A 4 -5.30 18.34 4.49
N VAL A 5 -6.59 18.40 4.81
CA VAL A 5 -7.24 17.57 5.83
C VAL A 5 -8.29 16.68 5.18
N ARG A 6 -8.34 15.41 5.58
CA ARG A 6 -9.22 14.37 5.01
C ARG A 6 -10.72 14.73 5.03
N SER A 7 -11.16 15.47 6.04
CA SER A 7 -12.56 15.91 6.19
C SER A 7 -12.93 17.10 5.29
N VAL A 8 -11.94 17.79 4.71
CA VAL A 8 -12.15 19.01 3.93
C VAL A 8 -11.71 18.80 2.49
N LYS A 9 -10.39 18.66 2.28
CA LYS A 9 -9.77 18.57 0.97
C LYS A 9 -8.32 18.12 1.15
N GLU A 10 -7.90 17.11 0.39
CA GLU A 10 -6.49 16.77 0.21
C GLU A 10 -6.05 17.08 -1.22
N VAL A 11 -4.86 17.64 -1.38
CA VAL A 11 -4.27 17.99 -2.67
C VAL A 11 -2.86 17.41 -2.76
N THR A 12 -2.58 16.77 -3.88
CA THR A 12 -1.25 16.24 -4.19
C THR A 12 -0.37 17.33 -4.81
N ILE A 13 0.81 17.52 -4.24
CA ILE A 13 1.88 18.35 -4.79
C ILE A 13 2.94 17.40 -5.37
N SER A 14 3.00 17.35 -6.69
CA SER A 14 3.93 16.52 -7.47
C SER A 14 5.07 17.31 -8.12
N THR A 15 4.95 18.64 -8.20
CA THR A 15 5.97 19.53 -8.76
C THR A 15 6.34 20.62 -7.76
N PRO A 16 7.55 21.20 -7.87
CA PRO A 16 7.91 22.37 -7.08
C PRO A 16 6.87 23.50 -7.23
N MET A 17 6.61 24.19 -6.13
CA MET A 17 5.59 25.24 -6.01
C MET A 17 6.21 26.47 -5.34
N ALA A 18 5.79 27.67 -5.72
CA ALA A 18 6.30 28.89 -5.09
C ALA A 18 5.82 29.01 -3.63
N PRO A 19 6.59 29.64 -2.72
CA PRO A 19 6.22 29.73 -1.31
C PRO A 19 4.83 30.35 -1.07
N GLN A 20 4.45 31.37 -1.84
CA GLN A 20 3.15 32.04 -1.71
C GLN A 20 1.97 31.15 -2.16
N GLU A 21 2.19 30.35 -3.20
CA GLU A 21 1.20 29.39 -3.70
C GLU A 21 1.00 28.27 -2.68
N LEU A 22 2.10 27.75 -2.11
CA LEU A 22 2.05 26.72 -1.07
C LEU A 22 1.33 27.23 0.18
N PHE A 23 1.65 28.45 0.62
CA PHE A 23 0.95 29.10 1.73
C PHE A 23 -0.55 29.17 1.47
N THR A 24 -0.95 29.70 0.31
CA THR A 24 -2.37 29.81 -0.06
C THR A 24 -3.05 28.44 -0.11
N LEU A 25 -2.37 27.45 -0.67
CA LEU A 25 -2.87 26.08 -0.76
C LEU A 25 -3.09 25.46 0.62
N LEU A 26 -2.10 25.54 1.52
CA LEU A 26 -2.18 24.98 2.88
C LEU A 26 -3.39 25.52 3.64
N PHE A 27 -3.57 26.84 3.67
CA PHE A 27 -4.68 27.47 4.37
C PHE A 27 -6.04 27.25 3.66
N SER A 28 -6.05 27.04 2.34
CA SER A 28 -7.29 26.70 1.60
C SER A 28 -7.76 25.26 1.79
N CYS A 29 -6.87 24.35 2.18
CA CYS A 29 -7.17 22.93 2.37
C CYS A 29 -7.42 22.55 3.84
N CYS A 30 -7.34 23.51 4.76
CA CYS A 30 -7.65 23.34 6.18
C CYS A 30 -8.92 24.12 6.56
N PRO A 31 -9.67 23.69 7.60
CA PRO A 31 -10.77 24.47 8.15
C PRO A 31 -10.33 25.87 8.56
N LYS A 32 -11.16 26.90 8.30
CA LYS A 32 -10.84 28.29 8.65
C LYS A 32 -10.79 28.51 10.16
N GLU A 33 -11.54 27.70 10.89
CA GLU A 33 -11.67 27.71 12.34
C GLU A 33 -10.45 27.07 13.03
N GLU A 34 -9.62 26.32 12.28
CA GLU A 34 -8.47 25.58 12.81
C GLU A 34 -7.17 25.89 12.04
N PRO A 35 -6.70 27.15 12.04
CA PRO A 35 -5.50 27.56 11.29
C PRO A 35 -4.23 26.84 11.76
N GLN A 36 -4.20 26.34 13.00
CA GLN A 36 -3.10 25.53 13.52
C GLN A 36 -2.82 24.27 12.69
N MET A 37 -3.82 23.74 11.98
CA MET A 37 -3.69 22.62 11.06
C MET A 37 -2.76 22.93 9.88
N ALA A 38 -2.87 24.14 9.32
CA ALA A 38 -2.00 24.57 8.24
C ALA A 38 -0.56 24.79 8.75
N CYS A 39 -0.42 25.40 9.93
CA CYS A 39 0.88 25.62 10.57
C CYS A 39 1.62 24.31 10.85
N ILE A 40 0.93 23.30 11.40
CA ILE A 40 1.58 22.01 11.67
C ILE A 40 1.98 21.31 10.37
N GLN A 41 1.18 21.39 9.31
CA GLN A 41 1.57 20.81 8.02
C GLN A 41 2.80 21.50 7.42
N GLN A 42 2.90 22.83 7.55
CA GLN A 42 4.10 23.55 7.15
C GLN A 42 5.34 23.09 7.94
N GLU A 43 5.22 22.94 9.26
CA GLU A 43 6.32 22.44 10.09
C GLU A 43 6.70 20.99 9.73
N LEU A 44 5.71 20.12 9.46
CA LEU A 44 5.97 18.75 9.01
C LEU A 44 6.65 18.71 7.64
N ILE A 45 6.29 19.60 6.71
CA ILE A 45 6.99 19.71 5.42
C ILE A 45 8.47 20.05 5.64
N ILE A 46 8.75 21.04 6.50
CA ILE A 46 10.12 21.47 6.82
C ILE A 46 10.88 20.33 7.51
N ALA A 47 10.27 19.68 8.50
CA ALA A 47 10.86 18.58 9.25
C ALA A 47 11.12 17.35 8.35
N CYS A 48 10.21 17.02 7.43
CA CYS A 48 10.43 15.97 6.43
C CYS A 48 11.57 16.34 5.48
N ALA A 49 11.63 17.58 4.98
CA ALA A 49 12.70 18.02 4.08
C ALA A 49 14.07 17.93 4.76
N ASP A 50 14.15 18.38 6.02
CA ASP A 50 15.33 18.28 6.87
C ASP A 50 15.76 16.82 7.07
N LEU A 51 14.82 15.94 7.44
CA LEU A 51 15.11 14.51 7.66
C LEU A 51 15.50 13.78 6.37
N ILE A 52 14.86 14.07 5.24
CA ILE A 52 15.22 13.50 3.92
C ILE A 52 16.65 13.92 3.54
N GLY A 53 17.04 15.17 3.85
CA GLY A 53 18.38 15.67 3.58
C GLY A 53 19.48 14.95 4.35
N HIS A 54 19.20 14.47 5.56
CA HIS A 54 20.20 13.83 6.44
C HIS A 54 20.11 12.30 6.49
N SER A 55 18.92 11.72 6.32
CA SER A 55 18.63 10.30 6.54
C SER A 55 17.54 9.80 5.57
N PRO A 56 17.80 9.83 4.24
CA PRO A 56 16.80 9.48 3.22
C PRO A 56 16.27 8.05 3.35
N GLU A 57 17.05 7.12 3.87
CA GLU A 57 16.66 5.73 4.14
C GLU A 57 15.48 5.62 5.12
N SER A 58 15.27 6.64 5.97
CA SER A 58 14.11 6.71 6.86
C SER A 58 12.79 6.78 6.09
N PHE A 59 12.80 7.16 4.81
CA PHE A 59 11.63 7.19 3.93
C PHE A 59 11.55 6.00 2.98
N SER A 60 12.42 4.99 3.14
CA SER A 60 12.35 3.77 2.33
C SER A 60 10.97 3.12 2.43
N GLY A 61 10.39 2.80 1.26
CA GLY A 61 9.04 2.26 1.13
C GLY A 61 7.91 3.29 1.16
N VAL A 62 8.19 4.59 1.36
CA VAL A 62 7.19 5.66 1.35
C VAL A 62 7.20 6.35 -0.01
N LEU A 63 6.20 6.08 -0.85
CA LEU A 63 6.07 6.69 -2.17
C LEU A 63 5.59 8.14 -2.07
N THR A 64 4.51 8.38 -1.33
CA THR A 64 3.97 9.72 -1.08
C THR A 64 3.84 10.00 0.41
N VAL A 65 4.49 11.06 0.90
CA VAL A 65 4.25 11.56 2.25
C VAL A 65 2.92 12.32 2.29
N ARG A 66 1.95 11.81 3.04
CA ARG A 66 0.63 12.42 3.24
C ARG A 66 0.58 13.17 4.56
N MET A 67 0.55 14.50 4.53
CA MET A 67 0.75 15.32 5.74
C MET A 67 -0.33 15.09 6.81
N SER A 68 -1.60 14.91 6.41
CA SER A 68 -2.67 14.58 7.37
C SER A 68 -2.42 13.25 8.08
N TRP A 69 -2.03 12.21 7.35
CA TRP A 69 -1.75 10.90 7.94
C TRP A 69 -0.47 10.87 8.76
N LEU A 70 0.53 11.68 8.38
CA LEU A 70 1.75 11.83 9.14
C LEU A 70 1.48 12.50 10.50
N ALA A 71 0.67 13.56 10.51
CA ALA A 71 0.21 14.20 11.74
C ALA A 71 -0.55 13.21 12.64
N ASP A 72 -1.48 12.44 12.06
CA ASP A 72 -2.22 11.39 12.78
C ASP A 72 -1.29 10.30 13.32
N ALA A 73 -0.27 9.88 12.55
CA ALA A 73 0.72 8.89 12.98
C ALA A 73 1.58 9.38 14.15
N ILE A 74 2.00 10.65 14.11
CA ILE A 74 2.69 11.29 15.24
C ILE A 74 1.75 11.31 16.45
N GLN A 75 0.51 11.77 16.31
CA GLN A 75 -0.46 11.82 17.40
C GLN A 75 -0.75 10.43 18.00
N MET A 76 -0.83 9.39 17.17
CA MET A 76 -0.94 7.99 17.61
C MET A 76 0.29 7.56 18.42
N LEU A 77 1.50 7.81 17.90
CA LEU A 77 2.73 7.45 18.61
C LEU A 77 2.82 8.14 19.98
N LEU A 78 2.48 9.43 20.05
CA LEU A 78 2.40 10.17 21.30
C LEU A 78 1.41 9.53 22.28
N SER A 79 0.23 9.12 21.80
CA SER A 79 -0.78 8.47 22.63
C SER A 79 -0.29 7.12 23.20
N TYR A 80 0.44 6.33 22.41
CA TYR A 80 0.95 5.03 22.83
C TYR A 80 2.03 5.16 23.90
N VAL A 81 2.94 6.12 23.74
CA VAL A 81 3.98 6.40 24.73
C VAL A 81 3.35 6.85 26.05
N ASN A 82 2.37 7.77 26.01
CA ASN A 82 1.67 8.22 27.21
C ASN A 82 0.90 7.08 27.91
N ALA A 83 0.28 6.17 27.15
CA ALA A 83 -0.46 5.04 27.70
C ALA A 83 0.44 4.00 28.39
N SER A 84 1.63 3.75 27.85
CA SER A 84 2.60 2.82 28.45
C SER A 84 3.09 3.29 29.82
N GLU A 85 3.20 4.60 30.04
CA GLU A 85 3.68 5.16 31.32
C GLU A 85 2.59 5.17 32.41
N ALA A 86 1.32 5.40 32.07
CA ALA A 86 0.22 5.42 33.04
C ALA A 86 0.00 4.07 33.77
N VAL A 87 0.34 2.97 33.11
CA VAL A 87 0.30 1.62 33.70
C VAL A 87 1.40 1.43 34.76
N SER A 88 2.51 2.17 34.66
CA SER A 88 3.66 2.05 35.58
C SER A 88 3.46 2.78 36.93
N ASP A 89 2.61 3.81 36.97
CA ASP A 89 2.36 4.63 38.19
C ASP A 89 1.23 4.09 39.09
N SER A 90 0.49 3.06 38.67
CA SER A 90 -0.76 2.62 39.34
C SER A 90 -0.74 1.23 39.99
N SER A 91 0.39 0.50 39.98
CA SER A 91 0.48 -0.84 40.61
C SER A 91 1.17 -0.83 42.00
N PRO A 92 0.58 -1.44 43.05
CA PRO A 92 1.26 -1.69 44.30
C PRO A 92 2.30 -2.82 44.12
N ARG A 93 3.51 -2.60 44.64
CA ARG A 93 4.65 -3.53 44.52
C ARG A 93 4.36 -4.87 45.24
N THR A 94 4.09 -5.92 44.48
CA THR A 94 4.23 -7.32 44.92
C THR A 94 4.97 -8.10 43.83
N GLY A 95 6.09 -8.71 44.22
CA GLY A 95 7.13 -9.16 43.29
C GLY A 95 6.82 -10.44 42.50
N SER A 96 7.40 -10.54 41.31
CA SER A 96 8.20 -11.68 40.82
C SER A 96 8.54 -11.50 39.32
N LEU A 97 9.79 -11.85 38.97
CA LEU A 97 10.39 -12.10 37.65
C LEU A 97 10.41 -10.95 36.61
N HIS A 98 11.57 -10.28 36.61
CA HIS A 98 12.21 -9.46 35.56
C HIS A 98 11.53 -9.43 34.17
N PHE A 99 10.69 -8.41 33.98
CA PHE A 99 10.76 -7.52 32.82
C PHE A 99 10.96 -6.12 33.37
N THR A 100 12.12 -5.51 33.15
CA THR A 100 12.34 -4.11 33.53
C THR A 100 11.47 -3.24 32.63
N PRO A 101 10.57 -2.40 33.17
CA PRO A 101 9.83 -1.45 32.36
C PRO A 101 10.80 -0.47 31.70
N PRO A 102 10.52 -0.01 30.47
CA PRO A 102 11.40 0.91 29.75
C PRO A 102 11.54 2.22 30.54
N THR A 103 12.75 2.51 31.01
CA THR A 103 13.09 3.78 31.65
C THR A 103 13.30 4.87 30.59
N PRO A 104 13.05 6.16 30.90
CA PRO A 104 12.93 7.27 29.93
C PRO A 104 14.15 7.59 29.05
N GLY A 105 15.31 7.00 29.31
CA GLY A 105 16.53 7.20 28.52
C GLY A 105 16.60 6.39 27.22
N THR A 106 15.68 5.45 26.99
CA THR A 106 15.79 4.47 25.89
C THR A 106 14.83 4.69 24.72
N THR A 107 13.84 5.58 24.86
CA THR A 107 12.81 5.82 23.82
C THR A 107 13.16 6.92 22.83
N GLY A 108 14.21 7.71 23.07
CA GLY A 108 14.66 8.77 22.15
C GLY A 108 13.67 9.92 21.95
N ILE A 109 12.57 9.98 22.71
CA ILE A 109 11.58 11.06 22.69
C ILE A 109 11.85 12.00 23.87
N PRO A 110 11.96 13.33 23.68
CA PRO A 110 12.27 14.26 24.77
C PRO A 110 11.23 14.26 25.90
N HIS A 111 11.69 14.47 27.14
CA HIS A 111 10.92 14.41 28.39
C HIS A 111 9.73 15.41 28.49
N GLU A 112 9.66 16.42 27.61
CA GLU A 112 8.63 17.49 27.62
C GLU A 112 7.33 17.15 26.88
N VAL A 113 7.21 15.95 26.29
CA VAL A 113 6.12 15.53 25.39
C VAL A 113 4.85 15.06 26.13
N ARG A 114 4.84 15.12 27.47
CA ARG A 114 3.74 14.63 28.31
C ARG A 114 2.41 15.31 27.99
N ARG A 115 1.39 14.51 27.64
CA ARG A 115 -0.03 14.91 27.43
C ARG A 115 -0.29 16.03 26.40
N LYS A 116 0.68 16.34 25.54
CA LYS A 116 0.54 17.39 24.54
C LYS A 116 -0.11 16.87 23.27
N SER A 117 -1.04 17.65 22.73
CA SER A 117 -1.46 17.45 21.34
C SER A 117 -0.28 17.76 20.42
N ILE A 118 -0.28 17.21 19.20
CA ILE A 118 0.73 17.55 18.20
C ILE A 118 0.86 19.07 17.99
N TYR A 119 -0.24 19.84 18.14
CA TYR A 119 -0.25 21.29 17.98
C TYR A 119 0.46 22.05 19.13
N ASP A 120 0.68 21.41 20.27
CA ASP A 120 1.33 22.02 21.45
C ASP A 120 2.84 21.76 21.50
N LEU A 121 3.37 21.06 20.50
CA LEU A 121 4.78 20.71 20.41
C LEU A 121 5.59 21.84 19.78
N SER A 122 6.80 22.07 20.29
CA SER A 122 7.72 23.01 19.64
C SER A 122 8.30 22.39 18.35
N PRO A 123 8.75 23.22 17.39
CA PRO A 123 9.35 22.74 16.13
C PRO A 123 10.45 21.69 16.32
N THR A 124 11.34 21.87 17.29
CA THR A 124 12.40 20.92 17.61
C THR A 124 11.85 19.56 18.01
N ILE A 125 10.83 19.55 18.87
CA ILE A 125 10.20 18.31 19.35
C ILE A 125 9.46 17.61 18.21
N ILE A 126 8.81 18.34 17.30
CA ILE A 126 8.17 17.78 16.12
C ILE A 126 9.20 17.03 15.26
N LYS A 127 10.37 17.64 15.04
CA LYS A 127 11.47 16.99 14.29
C LYS A 127 11.96 15.72 14.99
N ASP A 128 12.15 15.76 16.30
CA ASP A 128 12.62 14.59 17.08
C ASP A 128 11.63 13.43 17.03
N VAL A 129 10.33 13.72 17.22
CA VAL A 129 9.26 12.72 17.17
C VAL A 129 9.09 12.17 15.75
N LEU A 130 9.13 13.03 14.73
CA LEU A 130 9.10 12.62 13.32
C LEU A 130 10.28 11.70 12.99
N GLY A 131 11.50 12.09 13.37
CA GLY A 131 12.70 11.29 13.17
C GLY A 131 12.58 9.93 13.86
N SER A 132 12.06 9.90 15.09
CA SER A 132 11.83 8.66 15.83
C SER A 132 10.77 7.75 15.19
N LEU A 133 9.68 8.35 14.68
CA LEU A 133 8.62 7.66 13.96
C LEU A 133 9.13 7.06 12.65
N MET A 134 9.81 7.86 11.82
CA MET A 134 10.26 7.46 10.49
C MET A 134 11.43 6.47 10.53
N ALA A 135 12.36 6.64 11.47
CA ALA A 135 13.48 5.72 11.68
C ALA A 135 13.11 4.48 12.52
N ARG A 136 11.84 4.33 12.94
CA ARG A 136 11.32 3.16 13.68
C ARG A 136 12.03 2.86 15.00
N LYS A 137 12.57 3.87 15.68
CA LYS A 137 13.44 3.69 16.86
C LYS A 137 12.75 2.96 18.03
N VAL A 138 11.47 3.24 18.25
CA VAL A 138 10.69 2.75 19.42
C VAL A 138 9.75 1.59 19.07
N TRP A 139 9.77 1.13 17.81
CA TRP A 139 8.72 0.23 17.32
C TRP A 139 8.75 -1.16 17.92
N HIS A 140 9.89 -1.58 18.47
CA HIS A 140 10.04 -2.83 19.21
C HIS A 140 9.22 -2.88 20.51
N LEU A 141 8.76 -1.74 21.02
CA LEU A 141 7.91 -1.64 22.20
C LEU A 141 6.41 -1.59 21.86
N LEU A 142 6.07 -1.52 20.57
CA LEU A 142 4.68 -1.37 20.13
C LEU A 142 4.02 -2.73 19.96
N THR A 143 2.73 -2.79 20.26
CA THR A 143 1.91 -3.97 19.95
C THR A 143 1.78 -4.15 18.43
N PRO A 144 1.40 -5.35 17.94
CA PRO A 144 1.16 -5.56 16.50
C PRO A 144 0.15 -4.57 15.93
N LEU A 145 -0.96 -4.34 16.63
CA LEU A 145 -1.99 -3.39 16.20
C LEU A 145 -1.43 -1.97 16.09
N GLN A 146 -0.65 -1.51 17.07
CA GLN A 146 -0.03 -0.18 17.04
C GLN A 146 0.93 -0.05 15.87
N THR A 147 1.76 -1.06 15.64
CA THR A 147 2.70 -1.11 14.49
C THR A 147 1.95 -1.09 13.17
N ARG A 148 0.86 -1.86 13.03
CA ARG A 148 0.02 -1.87 11.83
C ARG A 148 -0.62 -0.52 11.56
N ARG A 149 -1.15 0.14 12.59
CA ARG A 149 -1.72 1.49 12.47
C ARG A 149 -0.70 2.52 12.02
N LEU A 150 0.52 2.49 12.57
CA LEU A 150 1.58 3.41 12.15
C LEU A 150 2.03 3.14 10.70
N ASN A 151 2.30 1.89 10.33
CA ASN A 151 2.68 1.55 8.95
C ASN A 151 1.59 1.93 7.94
N GLY A 152 0.34 1.58 8.23
CA GLY A 152 -0.79 1.88 7.36
C GLY A 152 -1.11 3.38 7.25
N ALA A 153 -0.86 4.16 8.31
CA ALA A 153 -0.97 5.61 8.26
C ALA A 153 0.14 6.22 7.39
N LEU A 154 1.38 5.78 7.58
CA LEU A 154 2.53 6.23 6.78
C LEU A 154 2.49 5.71 5.33
N ASN A 155 1.60 4.75 5.03
CA ASN A 155 1.54 4.03 3.76
C ASN A 155 2.91 3.48 3.34
N ARG A 156 3.65 2.93 4.31
CA ARG A 156 5.00 2.42 4.08
C ARG A 156 4.95 1.01 3.52
N MET A 157 5.46 0.83 2.31
CA MET A 157 5.48 -0.44 1.60
C MET A 157 6.78 -1.22 1.82
N PRO A 158 6.73 -2.57 1.80
CA PRO A 158 7.93 -3.39 1.67
C PRO A 158 8.71 -3.08 0.38
N GLU A 159 9.99 -3.44 0.36
CA GLU A 159 10.82 -3.29 -0.84
C GLU A 159 10.26 -4.08 -2.02
N GLY A 160 10.26 -3.48 -3.21
CA GLY A 160 9.73 -4.09 -4.43
C GLY A 160 8.21 -4.32 -4.44
N PHE A 161 7.46 -3.82 -3.45
CA PHE A 161 6.02 -4.09 -3.31
C PHE A 161 5.23 -3.88 -4.61
N TYR A 162 5.39 -2.73 -5.28
CA TYR A 162 4.64 -2.43 -6.50
C TYR A 162 5.00 -3.38 -7.65
N ASP A 163 6.26 -3.78 -7.78
CA ASP A 163 6.70 -4.75 -8.80
C ASP A 163 6.12 -6.14 -8.57
N ARG A 164 5.94 -6.48 -7.30
CA ARG A 164 5.29 -7.72 -6.88
C ARG A 164 3.80 -7.69 -7.17
N VAL A 165 3.13 -6.57 -6.89
CA VAL A 165 1.71 -6.38 -7.26
C VAL A 165 1.51 -6.38 -8.78
N TRP A 166 2.44 -5.82 -9.55
CA TRP A 166 2.45 -5.97 -11.01
C TRP A 166 2.49 -7.45 -11.42
N GLY A 167 3.37 -8.24 -10.80
CA GLY A 167 3.45 -9.69 -11.03
C GLY A 167 2.18 -10.46 -10.67
N ILE A 168 1.37 -9.95 -9.72
CA ILE A 168 0.02 -10.48 -9.44
C ILE A 168 -0.91 -10.14 -10.59
N LEU A 169 -0.91 -8.89 -11.06
CA LEU A 169 -1.79 -8.44 -12.15
C LEU A 169 -1.54 -9.21 -13.44
N GLU A 170 -0.29 -9.54 -13.76
CA GLU A 170 0.09 -10.40 -14.89
C GLU A 170 -0.58 -11.78 -14.86
N ARG A 171 -1.00 -12.25 -13.68
CA ARG A 171 -1.59 -13.58 -13.46
C ARG A 171 -3.07 -13.52 -13.04
N ALA A 172 -3.68 -12.33 -13.03
CA ALA A 172 -5.08 -12.15 -12.67
C ALA A 172 -5.89 -11.72 -13.89
N ASP A 173 -6.49 -12.67 -14.59
CA ASP A 173 -7.12 -12.46 -15.92
C ASP A 173 -8.23 -11.39 -15.88
N HIS A 174 -8.93 -11.28 -14.75
CA HIS A 174 -10.02 -10.32 -14.55
C HIS A 174 -9.60 -9.11 -13.69
N GLY A 175 -8.31 -8.99 -13.37
CA GLY A 175 -7.76 -7.92 -12.57
C GLY A 175 -7.83 -8.13 -11.06
N ILE A 176 -7.49 -7.08 -10.32
CA ILE A 176 -7.40 -7.04 -8.86
C ILE A 176 -8.42 -6.03 -8.35
N SER A 177 -9.25 -6.41 -7.37
CA SER A 177 -10.15 -5.49 -6.67
C SER A 177 -9.58 -5.13 -5.29
N ILE A 178 -9.48 -3.84 -5.01
CA ILE A 178 -9.04 -3.27 -3.73
C ILE A 178 -10.04 -2.18 -3.31
N ALA A 179 -10.63 -2.29 -2.13
CA ALA A 179 -11.61 -1.33 -1.62
C ALA A 179 -12.75 -1.08 -2.62
N HIS A 180 -13.25 -2.16 -3.23
CA HIS A 180 -14.25 -2.15 -4.31
C HIS A 180 -13.86 -1.41 -5.59
N GLN A 181 -12.61 -0.98 -5.73
CA GLN A 181 -12.08 -0.43 -6.97
C GLN A 181 -11.41 -1.54 -7.77
N LEU A 182 -11.81 -1.69 -9.02
CA LEU A 182 -11.22 -2.63 -9.96
C LEU A 182 -9.97 -2.03 -10.62
N LEU A 183 -8.88 -2.76 -10.56
CA LEU A 183 -7.72 -2.62 -11.45
C LEU A 183 -7.78 -3.75 -12.47
N PRO A 184 -8.28 -3.50 -13.69
CA PRO A 184 -8.36 -4.55 -14.70
C PRO A 184 -6.95 -4.93 -15.16
N GLN A 185 -6.75 -6.18 -15.60
CA GLN A 185 -5.47 -6.58 -16.19
C GLN A 185 -5.21 -5.83 -17.50
N GLN A 186 -6.21 -5.82 -18.37
CA GLN A 186 -6.20 -5.06 -19.62
C GLN A 186 -7.21 -3.91 -19.52
N PRO A 187 -6.87 -2.68 -19.93
CA PRO A 187 -5.67 -2.30 -20.68
C PRO A 187 -4.47 -1.93 -19.80
N THR A 188 -4.52 -2.11 -18.47
CA THR A 188 -3.44 -1.66 -17.56
C THR A 188 -2.05 -2.18 -17.95
N LEU A 189 -1.92 -3.46 -18.32
CA LEU A 189 -0.63 -4.01 -18.78
C LEU A 189 -0.20 -3.54 -20.18
N LEU A 190 -1.14 -3.00 -20.99
CA LEU A 190 -0.84 -2.40 -22.30
C LEU A 190 -0.47 -0.92 -22.19
N ASP A 191 -1.12 -0.20 -21.29
CA ASP A 191 -1.01 1.25 -21.14
C ASP A 191 0.13 1.67 -20.20
N MET A 192 0.60 0.76 -19.34
CA MET A 192 1.59 1.02 -18.30
C MET A 192 2.72 0.01 -18.40
N THR A 193 3.88 0.28 -17.79
CA THR A 193 4.97 -0.69 -17.71
C THR A 193 5.37 -1.01 -16.27
N LYS A 194 5.99 -2.17 -16.09
CA LYS A 194 6.58 -2.57 -14.81
C LYS A 194 7.66 -1.57 -14.39
N PHE A 195 7.82 -1.34 -13.09
CA PHE A 195 8.77 -0.40 -12.49
C PHE A 195 8.44 1.09 -12.70
N GLU A 196 7.38 1.44 -13.44
CA GLU A 196 6.96 2.84 -13.58
C GLU A 196 6.14 3.34 -12.39
N LEU A 197 6.30 4.63 -12.09
CA LEU A 197 5.58 5.29 -11.01
C LEU A 197 4.07 5.39 -11.25
N ASN A 198 3.62 5.42 -12.51
CA ASN A 198 2.19 5.51 -12.82
C ASN A 198 1.40 4.35 -12.20
N PHE A 199 1.94 3.13 -12.30
CA PHE A 199 1.33 1.95 -11.71
C PHE A 199 1.32 2.04 -10.18
N ALA A 200 2.45 2.45 -9.60
CA ALA A 200 2.56 2.61 -8.15
C ALA A 200 1.56 3.65 -7.60
N TYR A 201 1.40 4.79 -8.28
CA TYR A 201 0.39 5.81 -7.93
C TYR A 201 -1.03 5.29 -8.08
N ARG A 202 -1.32 4.43 -9.07
CA ARG A 202 -2.64 3.83 -9.22
C ARG A 202 -2.97 2.90 -8.04
N ILE A 203 -2.04 2.05 -7.63
CA ILE A 203 -2.21 1.19 -6.44
C ILE A 203 -2.38 2.03 -5.18
N GLU A 204 -1.52 3.05 -4.99
CA GLU A 204 -1.63 3.96 -3.84
C GLU A 204 -2.98 4.70 -3.81
N GLN A 205 -3.49 5.14 -4.96
CA GLN A 205 -4.81 5.74 -5.08
C GLN A 205 -5.91 4.77 -4.62
N MET A 206 -5.86 3.51 -5.02
CA MET A 206 -6.85 2.50 -4.59
C MET A 206 -6.77 2.27 -3.08
N MET A 207 -5.57 2.11 -2.54
CA MET A 207 -5.36 1.95 -1.10
C MET A 207 -5.76 3.19 -0.29
N SER A 208 -5.71 4.39 -0.89
CA SER A 208 -6.09 5.64 -0.24
C SER A 208 -7.57 5.70 0.16
N GLN A 209 -8.43 4.88 -0.46
CA GLN A 209 -9.85 4.78 -0.14
C GLN A 209 -10.12 4.06 1.19
N ILE A 210 -9.16 3.27 1.66
CA ILE A 210 -9.29 2.53 2.91
C ILE A 210 -9.12 3.52 4.06
N ALA A 211 -10.15 3.74 4.87
CA ALA A 211 -10.09 4.68 5.99
C ALA A 211 -9.24 4.16 7.17
N HIS A 212 -9.23 2.86 7.42
CA HIS A 212 -8.55 2.27 8.59
C HIS A 212 -7.12 1.86 8.26
N PRO A 213 -6.09 2.45 8.90
CA PRO A 213 -4.70 2.15 8.60
C PRO A 213 -4.33 0.69 8.90
N GLU A 214 -4.89 0.09 9.96
CA GLU A 214 -4.69 -1.33 10.26
C GLU A 214 -5.16 -2.24 9.12
N TYR A 215 -6.28 -1.93 8.46
CA TYR A 215 -6.77 -2.70 7.31
C TYR A 215 -5.88 -2.53 6.09
N ARG A 216 -5.35 -1.31 5.83
CA ARG A 216 -4.35 -1.11 4.76
C ARG A 216 -3.15 -2.03 4.97
N GLN A 217 -2.68 -2.16 6.21
CA GLN A 217 -1.54 -3.03 6.48
C GLN A 217 -1.85 -4.51 6.24
N ILE A 218 -3.05 -4.98 6.61
CA ILE A 218 -3.49 -6.35 6.28
C ILE A 218 -3.55 -6.57 4.77
N LEU A 219 -4.01 -5.59 4.00
CA LEU A 219 -4.02 -5.65 2.55
C LEU A 219 -2.60 -5.76 1.96
N VAL A 220 -1.64 -5.00 2.49
CA VAL A 220 -0.22 -5.10 2.10
C VAL A 220 0.33 -6.50 2.38
N GLU A 221 0.04 -7.05 3.57
CA GLU A 221 0.43 -8.40 3.96
C GLU A 221 -0.18 -9.45 3.02
N LEU A 222 -1.46 -9.32 2.68
CA LEU A 222 -2.15 -10.18 1.71
C LEU A 222 -1.47 -10.17 0.35
N LEU A 223 -1.28 -8.99 -0.24
CA LEU A 223 -0.66 -8.86 -1.56
C LEU A 223 0.77 -9.43 -1.55
N CYS A 224 1.52 -9.23 -0.47
CA CYS A 224 2.84 -9.83 -0.32
C CYS A 224 2.81 -11.37 -0.29
N ILE A 225 1.81 -11.96 0.39
CA ILE A 225 1.63 -13.42 0.44
C ILE A 225 1.23 -13.97 -0.93
N ILE A 226 0.28 -13.33 -1.61
CA ILE A 226 -0.13 -13.72 -2.98
C ILE A 226 1.08 -13.65 -3.91
N ALA A 227 1.83 -12.54 -3.89
CA ALA A 227 3.04 -12.43 -4.71
C ALA A 227 4.05 -13.53 -4.41
N THR A 228 4.33 -13.84 -3.14
CA THR A 228 5.23 -14.93 -2.75
C THR A 228 4.72 -16.28 -3.28
N MET A 229 3.40 -16.51 -3.24
CA MET A 229 2.81 -17.74 -3.74
C MET A 229 3.00 -17.87 -5.26
N LEU A 230 2.76 -16.81 -6.03
CA LEU A 230 2.90 -16.81 -7.49
C LEU A 230 4.37 -16.88 -7.93
N GLU A 231 5.29 -16.25 -7.19
CA GLU A 231 6.74 -16.35 -7.41
C GLU A 231 7.24 -17.79 -7.24
N ARG A 232 6.64 -18.55 -6.32
CA ARG A 232 7.00 -19.94 -6.03
C ARG A 232 6.29 -20.96 -6.93
N ASN A 233 5.16 -20.59 -7.51
CA ASN A 233 4.30 -21.49 -8.30
C ASN A 233 3.89 -20.76 -9.61
N PRO A 234 4.78 -20.71 -10.62
CA PRO A 234 4.53 -19.97 -11.86
C PRO A 234 3.35 -20.51 -12.68
N GLU A 235 2.87 -21.72 -12.40
CA GLU A 235 1.72 -22.35 -13.04
C GLU A 235 0.36 -21.81 -12.60
N ILE A 236 0.31 -21.07 -11.48
CA ILE A 236 -0.93 -20.57 -10.89
C ILE A 236 -1.40 -19.29 -11.59
N HIS A 237 -2.66 -19.27 -12.02
CA HIS A 237 -3.31 -18.13 -12.65
C HIS A 237 -4.72 -17.93 -12.08
N PHE A 238 -5.05 -16.69 -11.71
CA PHE A 238 -6.39 -16.31 -11.25
C PHE A 238 -7.29 -16.01 -12.45
N GLY A 239 -7.99 -17.05 -12.92
CA GLY A 239 -9.04 -16.94 -13.95
C GLY A 239 -10.34 -16.24 -13.52
N GLU A 240 -10.45 -15.81 -12.26
CA GLU A 240 -11.58 -15.01 -11.73
C GLU A 240 -11.05 -13.69 -11.16
N LEU A 241 -11.96 -12.77 -10.81
CA LEU A 241 -11.59 -11.50 -10.18
C LEU A 241 -10.90 -11.76 -8.83
N LEU A 242 -9.69 -11.22 -8.66
CA LEU A 242 -8.98 -11.29 -7.39
C LEU A 242 -9.51 -10.21 -6.43
N ASP A 243 -10.57 -10.52 -5.69
CA ASP A 243 -11.13 -9.64 -4.67
C ASP A 243 -10.35 -9.75 -3.35
N CYS A 244 -9.54 -8.72 -3.07
CA CYS A 244 -8.72 -8.67 -1.88
C CYS A 244 -9.54 -8.48 -0.60
N ASP A 245 -10.67 -7.75 -0.66
CA ASP A 245 -11.51 -7.52 0.50
C ASP A 245 -12.22 -8.80 0.93
N GLU A 246 -12.71 -9.56 -0.05
CA GLU A 246 -13.31 -10.86 0.21
C GLU A 246 -12.27 -11.85 0.76
N MET A 247 -11.06 -11.87 0.20
CA MET A 247 -10.00 -12.74 0.69
C MET A 247 -9.57 -12.45 2.13
N ILE A 248 -9.52 -11.17 2.53
CA ILE A 248 -9.27 -10.78 3.93
C ILE A 248 -10.41 -11.24 4.83
N LYS A 249 -11.67 -11.08 4.41
CA LYS A 249 -12.84 -11.57 5.17
C LYS A 249 -12.80 -13.08 5.35
N GLN A 250 -12.49 -13.83 4.31
CA GLN A 250 -12.36 -15.29 4.39
C GLN A 250 -11.24 -15.69 5.36
N ALA A 251 -10.08 -15.03 5.29
CA ALA A 251 -8.99 -15.25 6.26
C ALA A 251 -9.45 -14.98 7.70
N PHE A 252 -10.21 -13.91 7.92
CA PHE A 252 -10.76 -13.60 9.23
C PHE A 252 -11.79 -14.64 9.68
N ILE A 253 -12.67 -15.14 8.81
CA ILE A 253 -13.64 -16.19 9.12
C ILE A 253 -12.94 -17.48 9.57
N ILE A 254 -11.87 -17.88 8.87
CA ILE A 254 -11.06 -19.06 9.25
C ILE A 254 -10.49 -18.86 10.66
N TYR A 255 -9.94 -17.68 10.95
CA TYR A 255 -9.44 -17.35 12.28
C TYR A 255 -10.57 -17.34 13.33
N ALA A 256 -11.67 -16.65 13.08
CA ALA A 256 -12.79 -16.49 13.98
C ALA A 256 -13.39 -17.85 14.38
N ASN A 257 -13.53 -18.77 13.41
CA ASN A 257 -13.95 -20.14 13.65
C ASN A 257 -12.98 -20.89 14.58
N SER A 258 -11.67 -20.74 14.36
CA SER A 258 -10.64 -21.38 15.19
C SER A 258 -10.55 -20.80 16.62
N ALA A 259 -10.86 -19.52 16.77
CA ALA A 259 -10.81 -18.80 18.04
C ALA A 259 -12.16 -18.75 18.78
N GLY A 260 -13.23 -19.31 18.19
CA GLY A 260 -14.59 -19.26 18.75
C GLY A 260 -15.21 -17.86 18.78
N ILE A 261 -14.77 -16.95 17.91
CA ILE A 261 -15.28 -15.59 17.81
C ILE A 261 -16.59 -15.59 17.04
N LYS A 262 -17.66 -15.07 17.66
CA LYS A 262 -19.00 -15.02 17.06
C LYS A 262 -19.27 -13.76 16.25
N ASP A 263 -18.70 -12.62 16.64
CA ASP A 263 -18.86 -11.37 15.89
C ASP A 263 -17.81 -11.30 14.78
N THR A 264 -18.24 -11.57 13.56
CA THR A 264 -17.38 -11.53 12.36
C THR A 264 -17.33 -10.15 11.71
N ARG A 265 -17.93 -9.12 12.32
CA ARG A 265 -17.92 -7.74 11.80
C ARG A 265 -16.73 -6.93 12.32
N ASP A 266 -16.26 -7.23 13.53
CA ASP A 266 -15.10 -6.56 14.13
C ASP A 266 -13.81 -7.34 13.85
N LEU A 267 -12.98 -6.83 12.94
CA LEU A 267 -11.69 -7.41 12.60
C LEU A 267 -10.60 -7.06 13.63
N THR A 268 -10.88 -6.28 14.68
CA THR A 268 -9.89 -5.88 15.69
C THR A 268 -9.11 -7.07 16.28
N PRO A 269 -9.74 -8.22 16.63
CA PRO A 269 -9.02 -9.39 17.11
C PRO A 269 -8.01 -9.92 16.09
N PHE A 270 -8.34 -9.83 14.79
CA PHE A 270 -7.46 -10.25 13.70
C PHE A 270 -6.24 -9.34 13.56
N TYR A 271 -6.44 -8.03 13.73
CA TYR A 271 -5.36 -7.04 13.67
C TYR A 271 -4.41 -7.14 14.86
N GLN A 272 -4.85 -7.72 15.97
CA GLN A 272 -4.06 -7.90 17.19
C GLN A 272 -3.21 -9.18 17.19
N LEU A 273 -3.42 -10.10 16.24
CA LEU A 273 -2.65 -11.33 16.17
C LEU A 273 -1.14 -11.06 16.08
N ASP A 274 -0.40 -11.70 16.98
CA ASP A 274 1.06 -11.65 16.99
C ASP A 274 1.66 -12.40 15.79
N ASN A 275 2.66 -11.80 15.17
CA ASN A 275 3.44 -12.43 14.10
C ASN A 275 4.52 -13.40 14.62
N ILE A 276 4.51 -13.73 15.92
CA ILE A 276 5.58 -14.48 16.59
C ILE A 276 5.40 -15.99 16.40
N ALA A 277 4.17 -16.50 16.45
CA ALA A 277 3.88 -17.91 16.29
C ALA A 277 3.49 -18.23 14.84
N MET A 278 4.24 -19.15 14.21
CA MET A 278 4.06 -19.55 12.81
C MET A 278 2.69 -20.14 12.46
N ASN A 279 1.92 -20.60 13.45
CA ASN A 279 0.63 -21.27 13.27
C ASN A 279 -0.59 -20.43 13.66
N THR A 280 -0.39 -19.26 14.26
CA THR A 280 -1.48 -18.37 14.74
C THR A 280 -1.32 -16.93 14.26
N SER A 281 -0.38 -16.67 13.36
CA SER A 281 -0.20 -15.34 12.77
C SER A 281 -1.28 -15.01 11.75
N THR A 282 -1.52 -13.73 11.51
CA THR A 282 -2.39 -13.27 10.41
C THR A 282 -1.94 -13.85 9.06
N ALA A 283 -0.63 -13.93 8.81
CA ALA A 283 -0.09 -14.53 7.60
C ALA A 283 -0.52 -15.99 7.40
N THR A 284 -0.67 -16.75 8.48
CA THR A 284 -1.15 -18.14 8.43
C THR A 284 -2.58 -18.20 7.88
N PHE A 285 -3.48 -17.40 8.44
CA PHE A 285 -4.88 -17.39 8.06
C PHE A 285 -5.10 -16.80 6.66
N ILE A 286 -4.33 -15.77 6.31
CA ILE A 286 -4.31 -15.24 4.95
C ILE A 286 -3.83 -16.31 3.97
N THR A 287 -2.73 -17.00 4.26
CA THR A 287 -2.21 -18.07 3.39
C THR A 287 -3.25 -19.17 3.20
N LYS A 288 -3.96 -19.57 4.27
CA LYS A 288 -5.06 -20.56 4.17
C LYS A 288 -6.17 -20.08 3.23
N ALA A 289 -6.64 -18.84 3.38
CA ALA A 289 -7.67 -18.29 2.52
C ALA A 289 -7.23 -18.21 1.04
N VAL A 290 -6.00 -17.77 0.78
CA VAL A 290 -5.43 -17.72 -0.57
C VAL A 290 -5.37 -19.12 -1.18
N VAL A 291 -4.88 -20.12 -0.43
CA VAL A 291 -4.78 -21.50 -0.90
C VAL A 291 -6.16 -22.12 -1.14
N GLU A 292 -7.13 -21.90 -0.24
CA GLU A 292 -8.51 -22.37 -0.43
C GLU A 292 -9.12 -21.76 -1.70
N HIS A 293 -8.91 -20.46 -1.95
CA HIS A 293 -9.37 -19.78 -3.16
C HIS A 293 -8.77 -20.41 -4.42
N VAL A 294 -7.45 -20.65 -4.43
CA VAL A 294 -6.73 -21.27 -5.55
C VAL A 294 -7.17 -22.71 -5.82
N LEU A 295 -7.53 -23.47 -4.78
CA LEU A 295 -7.98 -24.85 -4.90
C LEU A 295 -9.44 -24.95 -5.36
N GLN A 296 -10.28 -23.98 -4.99
CA GLN A 296 -11.71 -23.95 -5.35
C GLN A 296 -11.94 -23.53 -6.80
N GLY A 297 -11.24 -22.49 -7.25
CA GLY A 297 -11.25 -22.16 -8.67
C GLY A 297 -10.27 -23.07 -9.41
N ARG A 298 -10.55 -23.41 -10.67
CA ARG A 298 -9.64 -24.21 -11.51
C ARG A 298 -8.45 -23.36 -11.96
N HIS A 299 -7.73 -22.77 -10.99
CA HIS A 299 -6.65 -21.78 -11.15
C HIS A 299 -5.29 -22.41 -11.46
N LEU A 300 -5.25 -23.73 -11.62
CA LEU A 300 -4.13 -24.44 -12.22
C LEU A 300 -4.28 -24.37 -13.74
N SER A 301 -3.21 -23.97 -14.42
CA SER A 301 -3.16 -23.92 -15.88
C SER A 301 -3.75 -25.19 -16.52
N ARG A 302 -4.51 -25.00 -17.62
CA ARG A 302 -5.14 -26.03 -18.47
C ARG A 302 -4.23 -27.24 -18.70
N PRO A 303 -4.78 -28.47 -18.88
CA PRO A 303 -4.00 -29.70 -18.89
C PRO A 303 -2.87 -29.64 -19.92
N ILE A 304 -1.68 -30.04 -19.49
CA ILE A 304 -0.54 -30.33 -20.36
C ILE A 304 -1.01 -31.40 -21.34
N ASP A 305 -1.12 -31.06 -22.62
CA ASP A 305 -1.48 -32.01 -23.66
C ASP A 305 -0.26 -32.89 -23.96
N ILE A 306 -0.04 -33.90 -23.12
CA ILE A 306 1.12 -34.82 -23.16
C ILE A 306 1.08 -35.73 -24.41
N PHE A 307 -0.05 -35.78 -25.14
CA PHE A 307 -0.28 -36.75 -26.21
C PHE A 307 -0.64 -36.15 -27.58
N HIS A 308 -0.07 -35.01 -28.00
CA HIS A 308 0.04 -34.73 -29.45
C HIS A 308 0.97 -33.53 -29.81
N PRO A 309 2.23 -33.73 -30.22
CA PRO A 309 2.99 -32.68 -30.88
C PRO A 309 2.78 -32.78 -32.40
N SER A 310 1.68 -32.23 -32.92
CA SER A 310 1.51 -32.12 -34.37
C SER A 310 1.68 -30.71 -34.87
N ARG A 311 2.87 -30.48 -35.42
CA ARG A 311 3.22 -29.66 -36.59
C ARG A 311 2.12 -28.71 -37.09
N SER A 312 2.41 -27.42 -37.05
CA SER A 312 2.05 -26.48 -38.12
C SER A 312 2.87 -25.21 -38.00
N ARG A 313 4.10 -25.24 -38.53
CA ARG A 313 4.80 -24.05 -39.02
C ARG A 313 5.87 -24.48 -40.00
N GLU A 314 5.43 -24.72 -41.23
CA GLU A 314 6.24 -24.59 -42.43
C GLU A 314 5.28 -24.53 -43.61
N LEU A 315 5.17 -23.34 -44.20
CA LEU A 315 5.05 -23.11 -45.64
C LEU A 315 5.08 -21.59 -45.86
N SER A 316 6.27 -21.12 -46.18
CA SER A 316 6.52 -19.89 -46.93
C SER A 316 5.85 -19.99 -48.31
N ALA A 317 5.14 -18.94 -48.73
CA ALA A 317 5.08 -18.54 -50.14
C ALA A 317 4.44 -17.15 -50.29
N GLN A 318 5.27 -16.23 -50.78
CA GLN A 318 4.88 -14.98 -51.41
C GLN A 318 3.87 -15.26 -52.55
N GLN A 319 2.83 -14.43 -52.67
CA GLN A 319 2.07 -14.29 -53.90
C GLN A 319 2.25 -12.88 -54.45
N LYS A 320 3.10 -12.82 -55.48
CA LYS A 320 3.27 -11.75 -56.47
C LYS A 320 2.18 -11.96 -57.55
N PRO A 321 1.55 -10.91 -58.11
CA PRO A 321 0.65 -11.09 -59.25
C PRO A 321 1.47 -11.21 -60.55
N PRO A 322 0.98 -11.93 -61.58
CA PRO A 322 1.74 -12.16 -62.80
C PRO A 322 1.57 -11.01 -63.81
N SER A 323 2.67 -10.67 -64.46
CA SER A 323 2.73 -9.89 -65.70
C SER A 323 2.87 -10.83 -66.90
N GLY A 324 2.12 -10.60 -67.98
CA GLY A 324 2.28 -11.29 -69.26
C GLY A 324 1.46 -10.64 -70.39
N ASP A 325 2.18 -9.95 -71.28
CA ASP A 325 1.83 -9.23 -72.52
C ASP A 325 0.77 -9.86 -73.47
N MET A 326 -0.01 -9.02 -74.19
CA MET A 326 0.28 -8.49 -75.55
C MET A 326 -0.97 -7.87 -76.26
N SER A 327 -0.99 -6.52 -76.40
CA SER A 327 -1.41 -5.60 -77.52
C SER A 327 -2.61 -5.88 -78.49
N PRO A 328 -2.98 -4.96 -79.44
CA PRO A 328 -3.46 -3.56 -79.27
C PRO A 328 -4.72 -3.23 -80.13
N THR A 329 -5.61 -2.32 -79.69
CA THR A 329 -6.59 -1.52 -80.48
C THR A 329 -7.34 -0.64 -79.47
N GLY A 330 -7.67 0.64 -79.59
CA GLY A 330 -7.66 1.68 -80.61
C GLY A 330 -8.52 2.83 -80.04
N GLU A 331 -8.27 4.08 -80.48
CA GLU A 331 -9.14 5.27 -80.35
C GLU A 331 -9.37 5.86 -78.94
N ALA A 332 -8.77 7.01 -78.60
CA ALA A 332 -9.16 8.40 -78.91
C ALA A 332 -10.20 9.00 -77.94
N GLU A 333 -9.77 9.90 -77.05
CA GLU A 333 -10.19 11.33 -77.00
C GLU A 333 -9.79 12.05 -75.69
N LYS A 334 -9.17 13.22 -75.87
CA LYS A 334 -9.35 14.54 -75.19
C LYS A 334 -9.94 14.52 -73.75
N CYS A 335 -9.49 15.30 -72.77
CA CYS A 335 -9.29 16.76 -72.83
C CYS A 335 -8.79 17.30 -71.47
N LYS A 336 -7.94 18.34 -71.50
CA LYS A 336 -7.78 19.51 -70.59
C LYS A 336 -7.81 19.31 -69.06
N VAL A 337 -6.71 19.61 -68.34
CA VAL A 337 -6.26 20.96 -67.91
C VAL A 337 -7.36 21.77 -67.21
N GLN A 338 -7.28 21.85 -65.88
CA GLN A 338 -7.04 23.11 -65.16
C GLN A 338 -6.45 22.86 -63.78
#